data_AF-A0A8I0IKS8-F1
#
_entry.id   AF-A0A8I0IKS8-F1
#
_cell.length_a   1.000
_cell.length_b   1.000
_cell.length_c   1.000
_cell.angle_alpha   90.00
_cell.angle_beta   90.00
_cell.angle_gamma   90.00
#
_symmetry.space_group_name_H-M   'P 1'
#
loop_
_entity.id
_entity.type
_entity.pdbx_description
1 polymer ?
#
loop_
_entity_poly.entity_id
_entity_poly.type
_entity_poly.pdbx_seq_one_letter_code
_entity_poly.pdbx_strand_id
1 'polypeptide(L)' 'MSWFVRHRPKGDTSADAVAVEVNAPTPADAIDQVRATLPEDRIVTSVAPY' A
#
# COMPACT_ATOMS: atom_id res chain seq x y z
N MET A 1 -12.54 -9.26 2.11
CA MET A 1 -11.23 -9.93 2.24
C MET A 1 -10.26 -8.83 2.65
N SER A 2 -9.42 -9.06 3.67
CA SER A 2 -8.42 -8.07 4.05
C SER A 2 -7.12 -8.26 3.26
N TRP A 3 -6.47 -7.14 2.97
CA TRP A 3 -5.22 -7.06 2.23
C TRP A 3 -4.24 -6.17 3.00
N PHE A 4 -2.98 -6.60 3.09
CA PHE A 4 -1.88 -5.77 3.53
C PHE A 4 -1.23 -5.11 2.32
N VAL A 5 -1.30 -3.79 2.27
CA VAL A 5 -0.63 -2.98 1.25
C VAL A 5 0.56 -2.29 1.90
N ARG A 6 1.75 -2.54 1.36
CA ARG A 6 3.00 -1.92 1.82
C ARG A 6 3.34 -0.71 0.97
N HIS A 7 3.79 0.36 1.60
CA HIS A 7 4.22 1.58 0.92
C HIS A 7 5.42 2.21 1.61
N ARG A 8 6.16 3.03 0.86
CA ARG A 8 7.35 3.77 1.36
C ARG A 8 7.49 5.12 0.64
N PRO A 9 8.31 6.05 1.16
CA PRO A 9 8.65 7.27 0.44
C PRO A 9 9.30 6.98 -0.92
N LYS A 10 8.94 7.78 -1.92
CA LYS A 10 9.46 7.69 -3.29
C LYS A 10 10.93 8.10 -3.29
N GLY A 11 11.78 7.27 -3.88
CA GLY A 11 13.22 7.53 -3.96
C GLY A 11 14.01 7.15 -2.71
N ASP A 12 13.34 6.85 -1.60
CA ASP A 12 13.99 6.28 -0.41
C ASP A 12 13.80 4.76 -0.41
N THR A 13 14.83 4.05 -0.88
CA THR A 13 14.84 2.59 -0.88
C THR A 13 15.29 1.99 0.44
N SER A 14 15.84 2.80 1.34
CA SER A 14 16.40 2.41 2.63
C SER A 14 15.37 2.54 3.76
N ALA A 15 14.33 3.35 3.57
CA ALA A 15 13.20 3.42 4.48
C ALA A 15 12.43 2.10 4.55
N ASP A 16 12.07 1.70 5.77
CA ASP A 16 11.20 0.56 6.01
C ASP A 16 9.81 0.79 5.39
N ALA A 17 9.28 -0.27 4.77
CA ALA A 17 7.95 -0.23 4.19
C ALA A 17 6.89 -0.32 5.29
N VAL A 18 5.98 0.66 5.30
CA VAL A 18 4.83 0.67 6.20
C VAL A 18 3.71 -0.15 5.58
N ALA A 19 3.09 -1.03 6.36
CA ALA A 19 1.96 -1.84 5.93
C ALA A 19 0.63 -1.25 6.47
N VAL A 20 -0.37 -1.17 5.61
CA VAL A 20 -1.74 -0.79 5.98
C VAL A 20 -2.66 -1.95 5.61
N GLU A 21 -3.54 -2.32 6.54
CA GLU A 21 -4.60 -3.29 6.28
C GLU A 21 -5.82 -2.58 5.70
N VAL A 22 -6.35 -3.09 4.59
CA VAL A 22 -7.56 -2.58 3.95
C VAL A 22 -8.51 -3.72 3.60
N ASN A 23 -9.81 -3.47 3.75
CA ASN A 23 -10.83 -4.42 3.34
C ASN A 23 -11.29 -4.10 1.91
N ALA A 24 -10.97 -4.98 0.98
CA ALA A 24 -11.28 -4.78 -0.44
C ALA A 24 -11.64 -6.11 -1.12
N PRO A 25 -12.47 -6.08 -2.17
CA PRO A 25 -12.88 -7.28 -2.88
C PRO A 25 -11.74 -7.86 -3.74
N THR A 26 -10.84 -7.02 -4.28
CA THR A 26 -9.69 -7.44 -5.07
C THR A 26 -8.39 -6.77 -4.57
N PRO A 27 -7.20 -7.32 -4.89
CA PRO A 27 -5.94 -6.68 -4.55
C PRO A 27 -5.72 -5.35 -5.30
N ALA A 28 -6.32 -5.20 -6.50
CA ALA A 28 -6.26 -3.94 -7.25
C ALA A 28 -7.05 -2.84 -6.52
N ASP A 29 -8.26 -3.15 -6.06
CA ASP A 29 -9.07 -2.21 -5.28
C ASP A 29 -8.37 -1.82 -3.97
N ALA A 30 -7.67 -2.76 -3.32
CA ALA A 30 -6.86 -2.48 -2.14
C ALA A 30 -5.74 -1.48 -2.43
N ILE A 31 -5.03 -1.64 -3.55
CA ILE A 31 -3.99 -0.71 -3.99
C ILE A 31 -4.57 0.67 -4.27
N ASP A 32 -5.69 0.75 -4.98
CA ASP A 32 -6.32 2.02 -5.36
C ASP A 32 -6.83 2.79 -4.15
N GLN A 33 -7.47 2.10 -3.18
CA GLN A 33 -7.87 2.71 -1.91
C GLN A 33 -6.68 3.29 -1.17
N VAL A 34 -5.58 2.54 -1.05
CA VAL A 34 -4.39 3.04 -0.34
C VAL A 34 -3.77 4.21 -1.09
N ARG A 35 -3.61 4.13 -2.43
CA ARG A 35 -3.10 5.23 -3.24
C ARG A 35 -3.91 6.52 -3.11
N ALA A 36 -5.23 6.44 -2.97
CA ALA A 36 -6.09 7.60 -2.77
C ALA A 36 -5.84 8.32 -1.43
N THR A 37 -5.27 7.62 -0.44
CA THR A 37 -4.99 8.17 0.90
C THR A 37 -3.53 8.56 1.10
N LEU A 38 -2.63 8.08 0.22
CA LEU A 38 -1.21 8.35 0.34
C LEU A 38 -0.86 9.73 -0.22
N PRO A 39 0.07 10.46 0.42
CA PRO A 39 0.65 11.64 -0.18
C PRO A 39 1.50 11.28 -1.42
N GLU A 40 1.62 12.22 -2.36
CA GLU A 40 2.24 12.00 -3.68
C GLU A 40 3.72 11.58 -3.62
N ASP A 41 4.37 11.82 -2.48
CA ASP A 41 5.74 11.42 -2.19
C ASP A 41 5.86 9.95 -1.75
N ARG A 42 4.79 9.16 -1.78
CA ARG A 42 4.82 7.74 -1.39
C ARG A 42 4.44 6.81 -2.54
N ILE A 43 5.03 5.62 -2.54
CA ILE A 43 4.79 4.56 -3.52
C ILE A 43 4.38 3.26 -2.84
N VAL A 44 3.40 2.56 -3.42
CA VAL A 44 3.03 1.20 -3.05
C VAL A 44 4.10 0.24 -3.57
N THR A 45 4.58 -0.67 -2.72
CA THR A 45 5.66 -1.62 -3.03
C THR A 45 5.20 -3.07 -3.08
N SER A 46 4.15 -3.43 -2.34
CA SER A 46 3.65 -4.81 -2.28
C SER A 46 2.20 -4.85 -1.81
N VAL A 47 1.46 -5.88 -2.23
CA VAL A 47 0.13 -6.22 -1.73
C VAL A 47 0.09 -7.72 -1.44
N ALA A 48 -0.48 -8.10 -0.30
CA ALA A 48 -0.63 -9.50 0.12
C ALA A 48 -2.00 -9.73 0.80
N PRO A 49 -2.61 -10.91 0.68
CA PRO A 49 -3.82 -11.24 1.44
C PRO A 49 -3.51 -11.40 2.94
N TYR A 50 -4.53 -11.23 3.77
CA TYR A 50 -4.51 -11.63 5.18
C TYR A 50 -4.53 -13.15 5.34
#